data_AF-A0A8J2M671-F1
#
_entry.id   AF-A0A8J2M671-F1
#
_cell.length_a   1.000
_cell.length_b   1.000
_cell.length_c   1.000
_cell.angle_alpha   90.00
_cell.angle_beta   90.00
_cell.angle_gamma   90.00
#
_symmetry.space_group_name_H-M   'P 1'
#
loop_
_entity.id
_entity.type
_entity.pdbx_description
1 polymer ?
#
loop_
_entity_poly.entity_id
_entity_poly.type
_entity_poly.pdbx_seq_one_letter_code
_entity_poly.pdbx_strand_id
1 'polypeptide(L)'
;MVIQVLCIKQAKHRIQCFSEIFQNGTSKLRIWNIISLAILDVAIGFVVSLYLISAYPDLFALLITKVEYLLTVVLDLLQWLRGSPAGLKLNAALNSLLCRFFSYHLHLWRNYLGIIEPVLSTLLSIVTYAGFLGLTVQISLLKDTLSIATFHIYCLYIYATRLFNVQSKTIISLGRLFFGKKWNPLRNRVDSVHLSISEMFLGSLGFTIAIFLFPTTILYYAVFLGLRLPVRLMEYILRSAVDMINSMELITAGLIWMNSPIVADDIFFQPFFEEVDGKSVVTFEIRTFSTRKVVSLPSVGASFKQTLREICQGVVIQE
;
A
#
# COMPACT_ATOMS: atom_id res chain seq x y z
N MET A 1 0.19 8.61 12.31
CA MET A 1 -0.18 7.74 11.18
C MET A 1 -1.64 7.37 11.36
N VAL A 2 -2.56 7.99 10.60
CA VAL A 2 -3.97 7.58 10.62
C VAL A 2 -4.04 6.29 9.81
N ILE A 3 -4.24 5.15 10.47
CA ILE A 3 -4.56 3.90 9.78
C ILE A 3 -5.89 4.17 9.08
N GLN A 4 -5.84 4.47 7.79
CA GLN A 4 -7.04 4.62 7.00
C GLN A 4 -7.61 3.22 6.77
N VAL A 5 -8.64 2.89 7.55
CA VAL A 5 -9.42 1.66 7.43
C VAL A 5 -10.09 1.65 6.07
N LEU A 6 -9.69 0.70 5.21
CA LEU A 6 -10.19 0.63 3.84
C LEU A 6 -11.69 0.31 3.84
N CYS A 7 -12.15 -0.52 4.78
CA CYS A 7 -13.58 -0.82 4.92
C CYS A 7 -14.44 0.44 5.14
N ILE A 8 -13.98 1.38 5.97
CA ILE A 8 -14.72 2.64 6.21
C ILE A 8 -14.77 3.50 4.94
N LYS A 9 -13.66 3.55 4.17
CA LYS A 9 -13.65 4.24 2.88
C LYS A 9 -14.64 3.62 1.89
N GLN A 10 -14.66 2.29 1.80
CA GLN A 10 -15.57 1.58 0.92
C GLN A 10 -17.03 1.79 1.32
N ALA A 11 -17.34 1.77 2.61
CA ALA A 11 -18.68 2.08 3.11
C ALA A 11 -19.11 3.51 2.74
N LYS A 12 -18.22 4.51 2.92
CA LYS A 12 -18.49 5.90 2.51
C LYS A 12 -18.71 6.03 1.00
N HIS A 13 -17.89 5.37 0.19
CA HIS A 13 -18.04 5.34 -1.27
C HIS A 13 -19.41 4.80 -1.67
N ARG A 14 -19.86 3.68 -1.07
CA ARG A 14 -21.20 3.13 -1.34
C ARG A 14 -22.34 4.06 -0.95
N ILE A 15 -22.24 4.72 0.22
CA ILE A 15 -23.24 5.70 0.65
C ILE A 15 -23.33 6.85 -0.35
N GLN A 16 -22.19 7.31 -0.88
CA GLN A 16 -22.15 8.35 -1.92
C GLN A 16 -22.82 7.86 -3.21
N CYS A 17 -22.45 6.68 -3.74
CA CYS A 17 -23.10 6.12 -4.92
C CYS A 17 -24.61 5.93 -4.74
N PHE A 18 -25.05 5.49 -3.55
CA PHE A 18 -26.47 5.35 -3.26
C PHE A 18 -27.18 6.71 -3.24
N SER A 19 -26.55 7.75 -2.69
CA SER A 19 -27.13 9.10 -2.69
C SER A 19 -27.30 9.67 -4.11
N GLU A 20 -26.43 9.33 -5.07
CA GLU A 20 -26.54 9.75 -6.47
C GLU A 20 -27.79 9.17 -7.17
N ILE A 21 -28.28 8.00 -6.73
CA ILE A 21 -29.50 7.38 -7.28
C ILE A 21 -30.74 8.25 -6.98
N PHE A 22 -30.75 8.95 -5.84
CA PHE A 22 -31.88 9.79 -5.42
C PHE A 22 -31.74 11.26 -5.82
N GLN A 23 -30.63 11.65 -6.43
CA GLN A 23 -30.43 13.04 -6.89
C GLN A 23 -31.12 13.28 -8.24
N ASN A 24 -31.93 14.34 -8.30
CA ASN A 24 -32.54 14.80 -9.55
C ASN A 24 -31.44 15.33 -10.48
N GLY A 25 -31.26 14.69 -11.64
CA GLY A 25 -30.31 15.11 -12.68
C GLY A 25 -29.28 14.05 -13.10
N THR A 26 -29.25 12.89 -12.44
CA THR A 26 -28.37 11.78 -12.86
C THR A 26 -28.93 11.08 -14.10
N SER A 27 -28.05 10.74 -15.05
CA SER A 27 -28.45 10.04 -16.27
C SER A 27 -28.94 8.62 -15.92
N LYS A 28 -30.00 8.17 -16.59
CA LYS A 28 -30.56 6.82 -16.37
C LYS A 28 -29.50 5.72 -16.54
N LEU A 29 -28.58 5.89 -17.49
CA LEU A 29 -27.47 4.97 -17.74
C LEU A 29 -26.52 4.84 -16.53
N ARG A 30 -26.18 5.96 -15.87
CA ARG A 30 -25.32 5.96 -14.68
C ARG A 30 -25.98 5.25 -13.50
N ILE A 31 -27.28 5.48 -13.28
CA ILE A 31 -28.04 4.79 -12.23
C ILE A 31 -28.02 3.27 -12.47
N TRP A 32 -28.29 2.85 -13.70
CA TRP A 32 -28.25 1.44 -14.08
C TRP A 32 -26.86 0.82 -13.91
N ASN A 33 -25.78 1.51 -14.28
CA ASN A 33 -24.41 1.06 -14.02
C ASN A 33 -24.18 0.80 -12.52
N ILE A 34 -24.52 1.76 -11.66
CA ILE A 34 -24.35 1.64 -10.20
C ILE A 34 -25.12 0.43 -9.65
N ILE A 35 -26.39 0.28 -10.04
CA ILE A 35 -27.23 -0.83 -9.59
C ILE A 35 -26.67 -2.18 -10.07
N SER A 36 -26.28 -2.27 -11.35
CA SER A 36 -25.73 -3.51 -11.92
C SER A 36 -24.44 -3.93 -11.23
N LEU A 37 -23.55 -2.99 -10.94
CA LEU A 37 -22.29 -3.26 -10.24
C LEU A 37 -22.55 -3.69 -8.79
N ALA A 38 -23.49 -3.04 -8.10
CA ALA A 38 -23.85 -3.41 -6.73
C ALA A 38 -24.42 -4.83 -6.66
N ILE A 39 -25.31 -5.20 -7.59
CA ILE A 39 -25.87 -6.57 -7.66
C ILE A 39 -24.76 -7.58 -7.94
N LEU A 40 -23.88 -7.31 -8.91
CA LEU A 40 -22.78 -8.23 -9.24
C LEU A 40 -21.83 -8.39 -8.05
N ASP A 41 -21.45 -7.31 -7.38
CA ASP A 41 -20.53 -7.36 -6.24
C ASP A 41 -21.12 -8.14 -5.05
N VAL A 42 -22.42 -8.01 -4.79
CA VAL A 42 -23.13 -8.81 -3.79
C VAL A 42 -23.24 -10.28 -4.21
N ALA A 43 -23.56 -10.57 -5.47
CA ALA A 43 -23.66 -11.93 -5.96
C ALA A 43 -22.32 -12.68 -5.87
N ILE A 44 -21.22 -12.06 -6.33
CA ILE A 44 -19.88 -12.65 -6.24
C ILE A 44 -19.45 -12.78 -4.77
N GLY A 45 -19.68 -11.75 -3.95
CA GLY A 45 -19.37 -11.79 -2.52
C GLY A 45 -20.08 -12.91 -1.78
N PHE A 46 -21.34 -13.18 -2.12
CA PHE A 46 -22.10 -14.28 -1.55
C PHE A 46 -21.50 -15.65 -1.93
N VAL A 47 -21.20 -15.87 -3.22
CA VAL A 47 -20.56 -17.12 -3.69
C VAL A 47 -19.21 -17.35 -3.01
N VAL A 48 -18.37 -16.31 -2.93
CA VAL A 48 -17.08 -16.39 -2.24
C VAL A 48 -17.25 -16.70 -0.75
N SER A 49 -18.25 -16.11 -0.10
CA SER A 49 -18.52 -16.36 1.32
C SER A 49 -18.93 -17.79 1.58
N LEU A 50 -19.79 -18.38 0.73
CA LEU A 50 -20.17 -19.79 0.85
C LEU A 50 -18.95 -20.72 0.75
N TYR A 51 -18.05 -20.44 -0.19
CA TYR A 51 -16.79 -21.18 -0.30
C TYR A 51 -15.92 -21.00 0.95
N LEU A 52 -15.73 -19.76 1.41
CA LEU A 52 -14.91 -19.47 2.60
C LEU A 52 -15.45 -20.09 3.88
N ILE A 53 -16.78 -20.17 4.07
CA ILE A 53 -17.38 -20.84 5.23
C ILE A 53 -16.96 -22.32 5.26
N SER A 54 -16.99 -22.99 4.12
CA SER A 54 -16.59 -24.41 4.03
C SER A 54 -15.10 -24.63 4.26
N ALA A 55 -14.26 -23.71 3.78
CA ALA A 55 -12.80 -23.80 3.85
C ALA A 55 -12.19 -23.18 5.12
N TYR A 56 -13.00 -22.49 5.95
CA TYR A 56 -12.51 -21.69 7.08
C TYR A 56 -11.61 -22.46 8.06
N PRO A 57 -11.96 -23.68 8.53
CA PRO A 57 -11.14 -24.40 9.50
C PRO A 57 -9.73 -24.69 8.97
N ASP A 58 -9.63 -25.15 7.73
CA ASP A 58 -8.36 -25.49 7.09
C ASP A 58 -7.52 -24.24 6.80
N LEU A 59 -8.16 -23.17 6.30
CA LEU A 59 -7.50 -21.89 6.03
C LEU A 59 -6.95 -21.25 7.30
N PHE A 60 -7.71 -21.29 8.39
CA PHE A 60 -7.28 -20.77 9.68
C PHE A 60 -6.09 -21.56 10.24
N ALA A 61 -6.17 -22.89 10.23
CA ALA A 61 -5.07 -23.75 10.69
C ALA A 61 -3.79 -23.54 9.86
N LEU A 62 -3.93 -23.42 8.53
CA LEU A 62 -2.82 -23.09 7.64
C LEU A 62 -2.22 -21.71 7.97
N LEU A 63 -3.06 -20.70 8.21
CA LEU A 63 -2.61 -19.36 8.55
C LEU A 63 -1.77 -19.34 9.83
N ILE A 64 -2.25 -19.95 10.91
CA ILE A 64 -1.52 -20.03 12.18
C ILE A 64 -0.18 -20.75 12.00
N THR A 65 -0.18 -21.86 11.25
CA THR A 65 1.06 -22.59 10.93
C THR A 65 2.05 -21.73 10.15
N LYS A 66 1.59 -20.94 9.17
CA LYS A 66 2.45 -20.04 8.39
C LYS A 66 2.96 -18.87 9.22
N VAL A 67 2.18 -18.35 10.17
CA VAL A 67 2.61 -17.29 11.08
C VAL A 67 3.73 -17.78 11.99
N GLU A 68 3.60 -18.97 12.60
CA GLU A 68 4.66 -19.55 13.42
C GLU A 68 5.91 -19.88 12.60
N TYR A 69 5.73 -20.41 11.39
CA TYR A 69 6.85 -20.65 10.47
C TYR A 69 7.59 -19.36 10.07
N LEU A 70 6.85 -18.28 9.78
CA LEU A 70 7.45 -16.98 9.48
C LEU A 70 8.27 -16.47 10.68
N LEU A 71 7.72 -16.61 11.89
CA LEU A 71 8.41 -16.22 13.11
C LEU A 71 9.72 -16.99 13.31
N THR A 72 9.74 -18.31 13.07
CA THR A 72 10.98 -19.09 13.14
C THR A 72 11.99 -18.64 12.10
N VAL A 73 11.57 -18.41 10.85
CA VAL A 73 12.46 -17.92 9.78
C VAL A 73 13.10 -16.58 10.14
N VAL A 74 12.35 -15.65 10.74
CA VAL A 74 12.90 -14.35 11.15
C VAL A 74 13.89 -14.50 12.32
N LEU A 75 13.61 -15.39 13.29
CA LEU A 75 14.54 -15.68 14.39
C LEU A 75 15.85 -16.32 13.88
N ASP A 76 15.75 -17.28 12.97
CA ASP A 76 16.90 -17.93 12.35
C ASP A 76 17.73 -16.92 11.53
N LEU A 77 17.07 -16.00 10.83
CA LEU A 77 17.73 -14.92 10.12
C LEU A 77 18.48 -13.99 11.08
N LEU A 78 17.90 -13.63 12.23
CA LEU A 78 18.60 -12.85 13.26
C LEU A 78 19.81 -13.59 13.83
N GLN A 79 19.71 -14.91 14.01
CA GLN A 79 20.82 -15.74 14.44
C GLN A 79 21.92 -15.81 13.37
N TRP A 80 21.54 -15.90 12.08
CA TRP A 80 22.47 -15.83 10.96
C TRP A 80 23.20 -14.48 10.90
N LEU A 81 22.50 -13.37 11.16
CA LEU A 81 23.11 -12.03 11.25
C LEU A 81 24.15 -11.93 12.37
N ARG A 82 23.99 -12.67 13.47
CA ARG A 82 24.91 -12.64 14.63
C ARG A 82 26.31 -13.19 14.31
N GLY A 83 26.41 -14.10 13.33
CA GLY A 83 27.68 -14.68 12.88
C GLY A 83 28.47 -13.72 11.98
N SER A 84 28.56 -14.06 10.70
CA SER A 84 29.19 -13.24 9.65
C SER A 84 28.35 -13.33 8.37
N PRO A 85 27.26 -12.54 8.27
CA PRO A 85 26.38 -12.62 7.13
C PRO A 85 27.11 -12.19 5.85
N ALA A 86 27.10 -13.04 4.84
CA ALA A 86 27.74 -12.79 3.53
C ALA A 86 29.22 -12.35 3.59
N GLY A 87 29.95 -12.71 4.66
CA GLY A 87 31.34 -12.31 4.86
C GLY A 87 31.53 -10.84 5.31
N LEU A 88 30.44 -10.11 5.60
CA LEU A 88 30.53 -8.77 6.16
C LEU A 88 30.98 -8.83 7.62
N LYS A 89 32.12 -8.19 7.91
CA LYS A 89 32.62 -8.00 9.28
C LYS A 89 31.83 -6.90 9.97
N LEU A 90 30.72 -7.29 10.60
CA LEU A 90 29.89 -6.40 11.40
C LEU A 90 30.58 -6.05 12.74
N ASN A 91 30.19 -4.92 13.33
CA ASN A 91 30.61 -4.60 14.68
C ASN A 91 29.95 -5.56 15.68
N ALA A 92 30.76 -6.40 16.34
CA ALA A 92 30.25 -7.48 17.19
C ALA A 92 29.40 -7.00 18.39
N ALA A 93 29.78 -5.88 19.01
CA ALA A 93 29.06 -5.33 20.16
C ALA A 93 27.67 -4.82 19.75
N LEU A 94 27.61 -3.98 18.70
CA LEU A 94 26.34 -3.48 18.18
C LEU A 94 25.47 -4.59 17.61
N ASN A 95 26.06 -5.52 16.85
CA ASN A 95 25.35 -6.66 16.28
C ASN A 95 24.70 -7.53 17.37
N SER A 96 25.44 -7.84 18.45
CA SER A 96 24.88 -8.58 19.58
C SER A 96 23.76 -7.82 20.29
N LEU A 97 23.86 -6.49 20.40
CA LEU A 97 22.82 -5.66 21.04
C LEU A 97 21.54 -5.64 20.19
N LEU A 98 21.66 -5.39 18.88
CA LEU A 98 20.52 -5.37 17.96
C LEU A 98 19.86 -6.75 17.85
N CYS A 99 20.66 -7.83 17.76
CA CYS A 99 20.14 -9.18 17.77
C CYS A 99 19.30 -9.45 19.01
N ARG A 100 19.82 -9.16 20.22
CA ARG A 100 19.07 -9.34 21.47
C ARG A 100 17.80 -8.50 21.50
N PHE A 101 17.89 -7.23 21.09
CA PHE A 101 16.77 -6.31 21.05
C PHE A 101 15.64 -6.83 20.15
N PHE A 102 15.93 -7.18 18.89
CA PHE A 102 14.91 -7.64 17.95
C PHE A 102 14.39 -9.03 18.29
N SER A 103 15.24 -9.97 18.72
CA SER A 103 14.80 -11.28 19.20
C SER A 103 13.85 -11.17 20.38
N TYR A 104 14.13 -10.28 21.35
CA TYR A 104 13.24 -10.05 22.48
C TYR A 104 11.84 -9.60 22.03
N HIS A 105 11.75 -8.68 21.07
CA HIS A 105 10.46 -8.23 20.54
C HIS A 105 9.71 -9.34 19.78
N LEU A 106 10.43 -10.22 19.07
CA LEU A 106 9.83 -11.37 18.40
C LEU A 106 9.32 -12.43 19.38
N HIS A 107 10.06 -12.70 20.46
CA HIS A 107 9.58 -13.59 21.53
C HIS A 107 8.37 -13.02 22.26
N LEU A 108 8.37 -11.72 22.50
CA LEU A 108 7.23 -11.02 23.06
C LEU A 108 6.00 -11.13 22.13
N TRP A 109 6.19 -10.94 20.81
CA TRP A 109 5.14 -11.18 19.82
C TRP A 109 4.64 -12.63 19.84
N ARG A 110 5.52 -13.63 19.91
CA ARG A 110 5.14 -15.04 20.03
C ARG A 110 4.19 -15.26 21.22
N ASN A 111 4.54 -14.71 22.37
CA ASN A 111 3.71 -14.84 23.58
C ASN A 111 2.35 -14.14 23.40
N TYR A 112 2.30 -13.00 22.70
CA TYR A 112 1.05 -12.31 22.39
C TYR A 112 0.21 -12.99 21.30
N LEU A 113 0.80 -13.77 20.39
CA LEU A 113 0.05 -14.48 19.35
C LEU A 113 -1.02 -15.37 19.95
N GLY A 114 -0.72 -16.10 21.04
CA GLY A 114 -1.73 -16.93 21.71
C GLY A 114 -2.91 -16.14 22.30
N ILE A 115 -2.69 -14.86 22.66
CA ILE A 115 -3.76 -13.97 23.16
C ILE A 115 -4.54 -13.34 22.00
N ILE A 116 -3.87 -13.05 20.89
CA ILE A 116 -4.45 -12.40 19.70
C ILE A 116 -5.16 -13.41 18.78
N GLU A 117 -4.78 -14.68 18.82
CA GLU A 117 -5.38 -15.74 18.01
C GLU A 117 -6.93 -15.75 18.02
N PRO A 118 -7.64 -15.71 19.16
CA PRO A 118 -9.10 -15.66 19.16
C PRO A 118 -9.65 -14.37 18.52
N VAL A 119 -8.94 -13.24 18.66
CA VAL A 119 -9.31 -11.98 18.01
C VAL A 119 -9.15 -12.10 16.50
N LEU A 120 -8.05 -12.69 16.03
CA LEU A 120 -7.79 -12.94 14.62
C LEU A 120 -8.84 -13.88 14.01
N SER A 121 -9.20 -14.96 14.73
CA SER A 121 -10.28 -15.87 14.35
C SER A 121 -11.61 -15.13 14.20
N THR A 122 -11.97 -14.28 15.18
CA THR A 122 -13.19 -13.48 15.13
C THR A 122 -13.19 -12.51 13.94
N LEU A 123 -12.07 -11.83 13.69
CA LEU A 123 -11.95 -10.92 12.55
C LEU A 123 -12.05 -11.65 11.20
N LEU A 124 -11.43 -12.81 11.06
CA LEU A 124 -11.53 -13.61 9.84
C LEU A 124 -12.93 -14.19 9.65
N SER A 125 -13.62 -14.57 10.73
CA SER A 125 -15.02 -14.96 10.68
C SER A 125 -15.91 -13.81 10.18
N ILE A 126 -15.69 -12.58 10.67
CA ILE A 126 -16.39 -11.39 10.16
C ILE A 126 -16.10 -11.18 8.68
N VAL A 127 -14.84 -11.34 8.22
CA VAL A 127 -14.49 -11.28 6.79
C VAL A 127 -15.27 -12.32 5.99
N THR A 128 -15.34 -13.56 6.47
CA THR A 128 -16.07 -14.65 5.81
C THR A 128 -17.56 -14.31 5.64
N TYR A 129 -18.23 -13.80 6.67
CA TYR A 129 -19.65 -13.42 6.57
C TYR A 129 -19.88 -12.07 5.87
N ALA A 130 -18.90 -11.19 5.80
CA ALA A 130 -19.09 -9.86 5.22
C ALA A 130 -19.40 -9.88 3.72
N GLY A 131 -19.16 -10.98 2.99
CA GLY A 131 -19.47 -11.02 1.56
C GLY A 131 -20.97 -11.02 1.24
N PHE A 132 -21.86 -11.20 2.22
CA PHE A 132 -23.29 -10.86 2.08
C PHE A 132 -23.53 -9.39 1.75
N LEU A 133 -22.61 -8.50 2.16
CA LEU A 133 -22.65 -7.07 1.84
C LEU A 133 -21.92 -6.76 0.52
N GLY A 134 -21.21 -7.73 -0.05
CA GLY A 134 -20.48 -7.62 -1.32
C GLY A 134 -18.98 -7.88 -1.21
N LEU A 135 -18.40 -8.32 -2.32
CA LEU A 135 -17.00 -8.72 -2.42
C LEU A 135 -16.04 -7.56 -2.11
N THR A 136 -16.34 -6.34 -2.56
CA THR A 136 -15.51 -5.16 -2.24
C THR A 136 -15.41 -4.88 -0.74
N VAL A 137 -16.48 -5.09 0.03
CA VAL A 137 -16.47 -4.93 1.50
C VAL A 137 -15.63 -6.04 2.13
N GLN A 138 -15.80 -7.28 1.66
CA GLN A 138 -15.04 -8.44 2.13
C GLN A 138 -13.53 -8.28 1.90
N ILE A 139 -13.09 -7.86 0.69
CA ILE A 139 -11.68 -7.58 0.40
C ILE A 139 -11.14 -6.42 1.26
N SER A 140 -11.96 -5.39 1.48
CA SER A 140 -11.56 -4.24 2.31
C SER A 140 -11.30 -4.64 3.76
N LEU A 141 -12.17 -5.48 4.34
CA LEU A 141 -11.98 -6.05 5.67
C LEU A 141 -10.76 -6.98 5.73
N LEU A 142 -10.57 -7.83 4.71
CA LEU A 142 -9.40 -8.71 4.64
C LEU A 142 -8.09 -7.92 4.66
N LYS A 143 -8.01 -6.82 3.89
CA LYS A 143 -6.84 -5.93 3.88
C LYS A 143 -6.60 -5.27 5.24
N ASP A 144 -7.67 -4.89 5.95
CA ASP A 144 -7.54 -4.27 7.27
C ASP A 144 -7.12 -5.30 8.33
N THR A 145 -7.66 -6.53 8.30
CA THR A 145 -7.22 -7.66 9.13
C THR A 145 -5.74 -7.99 8.88
N LEU A 146 -5.29 -8.02 7.62
CA LEU A 146 -3.88 -8.23 7.26
C LEU A 146 -2.97 -7.14 7.86
N SER A 147 -3.42 -5.88 7.85
CA SER A 147 -2.67 -4.77 8.45
C SER A 147 -2.54 -4.90 9.96
N ILE A 148 -3.55 -5.44 10.64
CA ILE A 148 -3.50 -5.70 12.09
C ILE A 148 -2.58 -6.88 12.37
N ALA A 149 -2.73 -7.99 11.64
CA ALA A 149 -1.93 -9.19 11.81
C ALA A 149 -0.42 -8.93 11.63
N THR A 150 -0.05 -8.05 10.70
CA THR A 150 1.34 -7.72 10.37
C THR A 150 1.88 -6.47 11.10
N PHE A 151 1.14 -5.96 12.10
CA PHE A 151 1.52 -4.77 12.86
C PHE A 151 2.90 -4.90 13.52
N HIS A 152 3.26 -6.08 14.03
CA HIS A 152 4.56 -6.33 14.65
C HIS A 152 5.73 -6.12 13.67
N ILE A 153 5.61 -6.57 12.41
CA ILE A 153 6.62 -6.35 11.36
C ILE A 153 6.79 -4.86 11.10
N TYR A 154 5.68 -4.12 11.07
CA TYR A 154 5.71 -2.67 10.92
C TYR A 154 6.44 -1.98 12.08
N CYS A 155 6.21 -2.39 13.33
CA CYS A 155 6.93 -1.86 14.50
C CYS A 155 8.44 -2.13 14.43
N LEU A 156 8.85 -3.36 14.10
CA LEU A 156 10.27 -3.73 13.95
C LEU A 156 10.94 -2.89 12.85
N TYR A 157 10.25 -2.71 11.72
CA TYR A 157 10.71 -1.85 10.64
C TYR A 157 10.87 -0.39 11.10
N ILE A 158 9.93 0.17 11.87
CA ILE A 158 10.05 1.53 12.41
C ILE A 158 11.30 1.63 13.31
N TYR A 159 11.53 0.68 14.21
CA TYR A 159 12.70 0.70 15.09
C TYR A 159 14.00 0.70 14.29
N ALA A 160 14.12 -0.17 13.29
CA ALA A 160 15.28 -0.23 12.41
C ALA A 160 15.47 1.08 11.61
N THR A 161 14.37 1.62 11.07
CA THR A 161 14.38 2.89 10.31
C THR A 161 14.80 4.08 11.19
N ARG A 162 14.29 4.14 12.43
CA ARG A 162 14.67 5.20 13.39
C ARG A 162 16.15 5.12 13.73
N LEU A 163 16.66 3.92 14.00
CA LEU A 163 18.08 3.71 14.28
C LEU A 163 18.95 4.10 13.08
N PHE A 164 18.58 3.68 11.87
CA PHE A 164 19.25 4.07 10.63
C PHE A 164 19.29 5.59 10.43
N ASN A 165 18.16 6.28 10.67
CA ASN A 165 18.07 7.73 10.53
C ASN A 165 18.91 8.46 11.58
N VAL A 166 18.90 8.00 12.84
CA VAL A 166 19.76 8.57 13.90
C VAL A 166 21.23 8.40 13.53
N GLN A 167 21.65 7.20 13.13
CA GLN A 167 23.06 6.98 12.75
C GLN A 167 23.47 7.79 11.52
N SER A 168 22.61 7.89 10.51
CA SER A 168 22.88 8.70 9.31
C SER A 168 23.08 10.18 9.68
N LYS A 169 22.20 10.74 10.52
CA LYS A 169 22.32 12.12 11.01
C LYS A 169 23.59 12.33 11.85
N THR A 170 23.93 11.35 12.70
CA THR A 170 25.16 11.38 13.49
C THR A 170 26.40 11.39 12.60
N ILE A 171 26.46 10.55 11.57
CA ILE A 171 27.58 10.52 10.62
C ILE A 171 27.69 11.85 9.86
N ILE A 172 26.58 12.38 9.36
CA ILE A 172 26.56 13.68 8.64
C ILE A 172 27.03 14.81 9.57
N SER A 173 26.55 14.85 10.81
CA SER A 173 26.92 15.87 11.79
C SER A 173 28.40 15.77 12.19
N LEU A 174 28.89 14.57 12.46
CA LEU A 174 30.31 14.34 12.82
C LEU A 174 31.24 14.56 11.62
N GLY A 175 30.80 14.23 10.41
CA GLY A 175 31.53 14.54 9.18
C GLY A 175 31.65 16.04 8.95
N ARG A 176 30.59 16.81 9.22
CA ARG A 176 30.64 18.29 9.21
C ARG A 176 31.67 18.80 10.24
N LEU A 177 31.64 18.28 11.46
CA LEU A 177 32.60 18.64 12.51
C LEU A 177 34.05 18.32 12.10
N PHE A 178 34.29 17.15 11.49
CA PHE A 178 35.60 16.74 10.98
C PHE A 178 36.17 17.73 9.94
N PHE A 179 35.32 18.28 9.07
CA PHE A 179 35.72 19.24 8.04
C PHE A 179 35.65 20.71 8.49
N GLY A 180 35.44 21.00 9.77
CA GLY A 180 35.32 22.40 10.25
C GLY A 180 34.05 23.11 9.77
N LYS A 181 32.98 22.34 9.55
CA LYS A 181 31.70 22.83 9.03
C LYS A 181 30.60 22.69 10.08
N LYS A 182 29.63 23.60 10.09
CA LYS A 182 28.46 23.59 10.98
C LYS A 182 27.19 23.89 10.18
N TRP A 183 26.10 23.19 10.50
CA TRP A 183 24.78 23.54 9.96
C TRP A 183 24.22 24.75 10.69
N ASN A 184 23.79 25.76 9.93
CA ASN A 184 23.14 26.95 10.44
C ASN A 184 21.64 26.91 10.11
N PRO A 185 20.77 26.54 11.08
CA PRO A 185 19.33 26.44 10.84
C PRO A 185 18.69 27.80 10.53
N LEU A 186 19.29 28.92 10.95
CA LEU A 186 18.75 30.25 10.69
C LEU A 186 18.92 30.69 9.23
N ARG A 187 19.96 30.19 8.56
CA ARG A 187 20.30 30.53 7.17
C ARG A 187 20.15 29.36 6.20
N ASN A 188 19.66 28.22 6.70
CA ASN A 188 19.47 26.97 5.96
C ASN A 188 20.70 26.59 5.10
N ARG A 189 21.91 26.71 5.65
CA ARG A 189 23.17 26.46 4.94
C ARG A 189 24.26 25.91 5.85
N VAL A 190 25.32 25.35 5.25
CA VAL A 190 26.52 24.90 5.95
C VAL A 190 27.55 26.04 5.98
N ASP A 191 27.92 26.49 7.18
CA ASP A 191 28.94 27.53 7.40
C ASP A 191 30.27 26.89 7.83
N SER A 192 31.39 27.50 7.45
CA SER A 192 32.73 27.16 7.98
C SER A 192 32.93 27.78 9.36
N VAL A 193 33.54 27.03 10.27
CA VAL A 193 33.78 27.43 11.66
C VAL A 193 35.25 27.16 12.00
N HIS A 194 35.88 28.11 12.69
CA HIS A 194 37.22 27.91 13.25
C HIS A 194 37.12 27.00 14.48
N LEU A 195 37.50 25.74 14.32
CA LEU A 195 37.57 24.76 15.39
C LEU A 195 39.02 24.62 15.88
N SER A 196 39.18 24.34 17.16
CA SER A 196 40.46 23.94 17.73
C SER A 196 40.87 22.54 17.25
N ILE A 197 42.16 22.24 17.30
CA ILE A 197 42.70 20.92 16.90
C ILE A 197 42.05 19.80 17.72
N SER A 198 41.81 20.02 19.00
CA SER A 198 41.18 19.06 19.91
C SER A 198 39.74 18.72 19.51
N GLU A 199 38.95 19.72 19.09
CA GLU A 199 37.57 19.52 18.63
C GLU A 199 37.51 18.75 17.31
N MET A 200 38.40 19.07 16.37
CA MET A 200 38.52 18.33 15.11
C MET A 200 38.94 16.88 15.34
N PHE A 201 39.83 16.63 16.30
CA PHE A 201 40.24 15.28 16.69
C PHE A 201 39.09 14.49 17.32
N LEU A 202 38.30 15.10 18.21
CA LEU A 202 37.13 14.44 18.78
C LEU A 202 36.09 14.11 17.69
N GLY A 203 35.90 15.03 16.74
CA GLY A 203 35.04 14.83 15.58
C GLY A 203 35.51 13.68 14.67
N SER A 204 36.82 13.58 14.41
CA SER A 204 37.39 12.51 13.58
C SER A 204 37.24 11.14 14.24
N LEU A 205 37.48 11.04 15.55
CA LEU A 205 37.30 9.81 16.33
C LEU A 205 35.84 9.38 16.30
N GLY A 206 34.92 10.29 16.66
CA GLY A 206 33.49 10.00 16.65
C GLY A 206 33.00 9.59 15.26
N PHE A 207 33.42 10.30 14.22
CA PHE A 207 33.06 10.02 12.83
C PHE A 207 33.51 8.61 12.40
N THR A 208 34.75 8.25 12.74
CA THR A 208 35.32 6.93 12.45
C THR A 208 34.53 5.82 13.15
N ILE A 209 34.20 5.99 14.43
CA ILE A 209 33.37 5.03 15.18
C ILE A 209 31.99 4.90 14.51
N ALA A 210 31.35 6.03 14.19
CA ALA A 210 30.01 6.03 13.60
C ALA A 210 29.98 5.32 12.24
N ILE A 211 30.98 5.57 11.38
CA ILE A 211 31.12 4.86 10.09
C ILE A 211 31.33 3.37 10.27
N PHE A 212 32.15 2.93 11.24
CA PHE A 212 32.36 1.50 11.46
C PHE A 212 31.14 0.78 12.06
N LEU A 213 30.26 1.50 12.75
CA LEU A 213 28.99 0.96 13.27
C LEU A 213 27.89 0.91 12.19
N PHE A 214 27.98 1.76 11.17
CA PHE A 214 26.92 1.98 10.19
C PHE A 214 26.55 0.75 9.35
N PRO A 215 27.49 -0.08 8.85
CA PRO A 215 27.16 -1.28 8.06
C PRO A 215 26.23 -2.24 8.80
N THR A 216 26.41 -2.40 10.12
CA THR A 216 25.54 -3.22 10.96
C THR A 216 24.12 -2.67 10.95
N THR A 217 23.95 -1.37 11.15
CA THR A 217 22.62 -0.76 11.16
C THR A 217 21.91 -0.82 9.81
N ILE A 218 22.63 -0.57 8.71
CA ILE A 218 22.07 -0.70 7.35
C ILE A 218 21.56 -2.12 7.11
N LEU A 219 22.32 -3.13 7.52
CA LEU A 219 21.94 -4.53 7.27
C LEU A 219 20.64 -4.90 8.00
N TYR A 220 20.50 -4.52 9.27
CA TYR A 220 19.25 -4.72 10.02
C TYR A 220 18.09 -3.96 9.39
N TYR A 221 18.31 -2.71 8.97
CA TYR A 221 17.30 -1.93 8.24
C TYR A 221 16.86 -2.64 6.95
N ALA A 222 17.81 -3.12 6.14
CA ALA A 222 17.52 -3.81 4.88
C ALA A 222 16.71 -5.10 5.09
N VAL A 223 17.03 -5.88 6.12
CA VAL A 223 16.30 -7.10 6.47
C VAL A 223 14.84 -6.80 6.81
N PHE A 224 14.58 -5.86 7.74
CA PHE A 224 13.20 -5.56 8.13
C PHE A 224 12.42 -4.82 7.04
N LEU A 225 13.09 -4.03 6.21
CA LEU A 225 12.51 -3.50 4.98
C LEU A 225 12.09 -4.64 4.05
N GLY A 226 12.96 -5.63 3.83
CA GLY A 226 12.68 -6.83 3.03
C GLY A 226 11.47 -7.62 3.53
N LEU A 227 11.26 -7.71 4.84
CA LEU A 227 10.05 -8.32 5.42
C LEU A 227 8.79 -7.45 5.24
N ARG A 228 8.93 -6.12 5.26
CA ARG A 228 7.80 -5.20 5.13
C ARG A 228 7.30 -5.05 3.69
N LEU A 229 8.18 -5.14 2.70
CA LEU A 229 7.84 -4.93 1.29
C LEU A 229 6.77 -5.92 0.75
N PRO A 230 6.87 -7.25 0.97
CA PRO A 230 5.85 -8.20 0.51
C PRO A 230 4.48 -7.93 1.13
N VAL A 231 4.43 -7.59 2.43
CA VAL A 231 3.18 -7.26 3.12
C VAL A 231 2.53 -6.01 2.50
N ARG A 232 3.33 -4.97 2.25
CA ARG A 232 2.85 -3.74 1.59
C ARG A 232 2.37 -4.01 0.16
N LEU A 233 3.05 -4.89 -0.56
CA LEU A 233 2.62 -5.29 -1.90
C LEU A 233 1.26 -5.99 -1.84
N MET A 234 1.05 -6.91 -0.90
CA MET A 234 -0.24 -7.58 -0.72
C MET A 234 -1.35 -6.61 -0.34
N GLU A 235 -1.12 -5.72 0.63
CA GLU A 235 -2.06 -4.64 0.99
C GLU A 235 -2.43 -3.76 -0.21
N TYR A 236 -1.44 -3.45 -1.06
CA TYR A 236 -1.62 -2.67 -2.28
C TYR A 236 -2.46 -3.41 -3.32
N ILE A 237 -2.19 -4.69 -3.56
CA ILE A 237 -2.95 -5.52 -4.51
C ILE A 237 -4.43 -5.58 -4.09
N LEU A 238 -4.71 -5.86 -2.81
CA LEU A 238 -6.08 -5.91 -2.29
C LEU A 238 -6.80 -4.57 -2.46
N ARG A 239 -6.13 -3.46 -2.13
CA ARG A 239 -6.70 -2.12 -2.33
C ARG A 239 -6.96 -1.83 -3.80
N SER A 240 -6.00 -2.14 -4.68
CA SER A 240 -6.12 -1.92 -6.12
C SER A 240 -7.26 -2.74 -6.71
N ALA A 241 -7.51 -3.95 -6.21
CA ALA A 241 -8.64 -4.77 -6.64
C ALA A 241 -9.98 -4.09 -6.32
N VAL A 242 -10.14 -3.51 -5.12
CA VAL A 242 -11.34 -2.75 -4.75
C VAL A 242 -11.51 -1.51 -5.63
N ASP A 243 -10.44 -0.73 -5.81
CA ASP A 243 -10.47 0.47 -6.66
C ASP A 243 -10.82 0.12 -8.12
N MET A 244 -10.32 -1.01 -8.63
CA MET A 244 -10.64 -1.53 -9.96
C MET A 244 -12.11 -1.91 -10.08
N ILE A 245 -12.66 -2.69 -9.15
CA ILE A 245 -14.07 -3.12 -9.17
C ILE A 245 -14.99 -1.89 -9.13
N ASN A 246 -14.71 -0.92 -8.25
CA ASN A 246 -15.50 0.30 -8.15
C ASN A 246 -15.49 1.16 -9.43
N SER A 247 -14.46 1.03 -10.27
CA SER A 247 -14.34 1.76 -11.55
C SER A 247 -15.04 1.07 -12.72
N MET A 248 -15.64 -0.11 -12.53
CA MET A 248 -16.26 -0.87 -13.61
C MET A 248 -17.66 -0.34 -13.95
N GLU A 249 -17.89 0.03 -15.20
CA GLU A 249 -19.21 0.45 -15.72
C GLU A 249 -19.84 -0.65 -16.58
N LEU A 250 -20.44 -1.65 -15.94
CA LEU A 250 -20.87 -2.90 -16.59
C LEU A 250 -21.84 -2.71 -17.76
N ILE A 251 -22.89 -1.90 -17.59
CA ILE A 251 -23.92 -1.72 -18.63
C ILE A 251 -23.37 -0.90 -19.79
N THR A 252 -22.59 0.14 -19.50
CA THR A 252 -21.94 0.94 -20.55
C THR A 252 -20.96 0.08 -21.35
N ALA A 253 -20.14 -0.73 -20.68
CA ALA A 253 -19.24 -1.69 -21.34
C ALA A 253 -20.00 -2.74 -22.18
N GLY A 254 -21.13 -3.24 -21.68
CA GLY A 254 -21.98 -4.18 -22.43
C GLY A 254 -22.64 -3.54 -23.67
N LEU A 255 -23.16 -2.32 -23.55
CA LEU A 255 -23.75 -1.58 -24.67
C LEU A 255 -22.71 -1.23 -25.74
N ILE A 256 -21.48 -0.90 -25.31
CA ILE A 256 -20.32 -0.74 -26.18
C ILE A 256 -20.02 -2.03 -26.95
N TRP A 257 -19.98 -3.16 -26.24
CA TRP A 257 -19.70 -4.46 -26.84
C TRP A 257 -20.76 -4.87 -27.87
N MET A 258 -22.03 -4.50 -27.62
CA MET A 258 -23.14 -4.71 -28.55
C MET A 258 -23.25 -3.62 -29.65
N ASN A 259 -22.31 -2.67 -29.71
CA ASN A 259 -22.33 -1.53 -30.63
C ASN A 259 -23.65 -0.74 -30.63
N SER A 260 -24.22 -0.51 -29.44
CA SER A 260 -25.49 0.18 -29.27
C SER A 260 -25.35 1.71 -29.43
N PRO A 261 -26.29 2.38 -30.12
CA PRO A 261 -26.26 3.83 -30.30
C PRO A 261 -26.54 4.62 -29.00
N ILE A 262 -26.99 3.95 -27.93
CA ILE A 262 -27.34 4.58 -26.63
C ILE A 262 -26.11 5.21 -25.95
N VAL A 263 -24.90 4.72 -26.27
CA VAL A 263 -23.62 5.17 -25.68
C VAL A 263 -22.85 6.10 -26.63
N ALA A 264 -23.46 6.48 -27.76
CA ALA A 264 -22.84 7.39 -28.71
C ALA A 264 -22.79 8.81 -28.13
N ASP A 265 -21.58 9.25 -27.79
CA ASP A 265 -21.31 10.56 -27.18
C ASP A 265 -21.40 11.69 -28.22
N ASP A 266 -21.00 11.40 -29.46
CA ASP A 266 -20.93 12.37 -30.56
C ASP A 266 -21.81 11.95 -31.74
N ILE A 267 -22.73 12.84 -32.12
CA ILE A 267 -23.54 12.74 -33.33
C ILE A 267 -22.84 13.55 -34.42
N PHE A 268 -22.22 12.89 -35.39
CA PHE A 268 -21.70 13.56 -36.57
C PHE A 268 -22.78 13.60 -37.65
N PHE A 269 -23.11 14.82 -38.09
CA PHE A 269 -23.99 15.05 -39.22
C PHE A 269 -23.14 15.19 -40.48
N GLN A 270 -23.22 14.21 -41.38
CA GLN A 270 -22.60 14.32 -42.71
C GLN A 270 -23.68 14.77 -43.71
N PRO A 271 -23.55 15.95 -44.36
CA PRO A 271 -24.50 16.39 -45.35
C PRO A 271 -24.29 15.60 -46.65
N PHE A 272 -25.33 14.90 -47.10
CA PHE A 272 -25.42 14.34 -48.44
C PHE A 272 -26.33 15.23 -49.29
N PHE A 273 -25.83 15.64 -50.46
CA PHE A 273 -26.63 16.38 -51.43
C PHE A 273 -27.19 15.39 -52.44
N GLU A 274 -28.52 15.22 -52.45
CA GLU A 274 -29.21 14.35 -53.39
C GLU A 274 -30.25 15.19 -54.14
N GLU A 275 -30.21 15.17 -55.47
CA GLU A 275 -31.23 15.82 -56.31
C GLU A 275 -32.39 14.84 -56.54
N VAL A 276 -33.53 15.15 -55.93
CA VAL A 276 -34.79 14.41 -56.15
C VAL A 276 -35.80 15.39 -56.74
N ASP A 277 -36.33 15.10 -57.93
CA ASP A 277 -37.30 15.94 -58.66
C ASP A 277 -36.87 17.41 -58.86
N GLY A 278 -35.59 17.64 -59.20
CA GLY A 278 -35.07 18.99 -59.48
C GLY A 278 -34.98 19.91 -58.25
N LYS A 279 -35.07 19.34 -57.03
CA LYS A 279 -34.84 20.04 -55.77
C LYS A 279 -33.64 19.42 -55.06
N SER A 280 -32.71 20.26 -54.62
CA SER A 280 -31.58 19.84 -53.78
C SER A 280 -32.08 19.50 -52.38
N VAL A 281 -32.10 18.21 -52.02
CA VAL A 281 -32.43 17.75 -50.67
C VAL A 281 -31.13 17.50 -49.92
N VAL A 282 -31.02 18.06 -48.71
CA VAL A 282 -29.90 17.79 -47.80
C VAL A 282 -30.34 16.69 -46.85
N THR A 283 -29.77 15.49 -47.03
CA THR A 283 -30.03 14.34 -46.16
C THR A 283 -28.87 14.22 -45.19
N PHE A 284 -29.16 14.12 -43.89
CA PHE A 284 -28.14 13.96 -42.85
C PHE A 284 -28.07 12.48 -42.45
N GLU A 285 -26.92 11.85 -42.67
CA GLU A 285 -26.64 10.51 -42.12
C GLU A 285 -26.11 10.67 -40.68
N ILE A 286 -26.78 10.06 -39.70
CA ILE A 286 -26.31 10.03 -38.31
C ILE A 286 -25.30 8.91 -38.16
N ARG A 287 -24.01 9.24 -37.99
CA ARG A 287 -22.97 8.27 -37.63
C ARG A 287 -22.58 8.41 -36.17
N THR A 288 -22.75 7.33 -35.42
CA THR A 288 -22.30 7.19 -34.04
C THR A 288 -20.92 6.53 -34.03
N PHE A 289 -19.88 7.25 -33.59
CA PHE A 289 -18.55 6.65 -33.38
C PHE A 289 -18.44 6.10 -31.95
N SER A 290 -17.86 4.90 -31.79
CA SER A 290 -17.74 4.23 -30.50
C SER A 290 -16.29 4.18 -30.00
N THR A 291 -16.15 4.50 -28.70
CA THR A 291 -15.13 4.05 -27.74
C THR A 291 -13.70 4.53 -27.81
N ARG A 292 -13.37 5.49 -26.93
CA ARG A 292 -12.04 5.53 -26.29
C ARG A 292 -11.97 6.17 -24.90
N LYS A 293 -13.04 6.79 -24.38
CA LYS A 293 -12.99 7.55 -23.12
C LYS A 293 -13.45 6.83 -21.86
N VAL A 294 -14.07 5.65 -21.95
CA VAL A 294 -14.77 5.06 -20.78
C VAL A 294 -13.85 4.27 -19.83
N VAL A 295 -12.70 3.77 -20.29
CA VAL A 295 -11.73 3.15 -19.39
C VAL A 295 -10.73 4.21 -18.91
N SER A 296 -11.20 5.17 -18.11
CA SER A 296 -10.27 5.83 -17.18
C SER A 296 -9.91 4.80 -16.12
N LEU A 297 -8.95 3.92 -16.41
CA LEU A 297 -8.33 3.08 -15.39
C LEU A 297 -7.98 4.00 -14.21
N PRO A 298 -8.44 3.70 -12.98
CA PRO A 298 -8.04 4.48 -11.82
C PRO A 298 -6.52 4.54 -11.85
N SER A 299 -5.94 5.74 -11.78
CA SER A 299 -4.52 5.96 -12.05
C SER A 299 -3.67 5.12 -11.09
N VAL A 300 -3.33 3.90 -11.50
CA VAL A 300 -2.51 2.93 -10.75
C VAL A 300 -1.19 3.59 -10.35
N GLY A 301 -0.69 4.49 -11.21
CA GLY A 301 0.50 5.29 -10.97
C GLY A 301 0.43 6.27 -9.79
N ALA A 302 -0.73 6.84 -9.43
CA ALA A 302 -0.83 7.77 -8.31
C ALA A 302 -0.75 7.03 -6.96
N SER A 303 -1.43 5.89 -6.86
CA SER A 303 -1.38 5.01 -5.69
C SER A 303 0.01 4.40 -5.49
N PHE A 304 0.63 3.93 -6.57
CA PHE A 304 2.01 3.44 -6.54
C PHE A 304 3.02 4.53 -6.14
N LYS A 305 2.89 5.75 -6.69
CA LYS A 305 3.72 6.91 -6.29
C LYS A 305 3.54 7.26 -4.81
N GLN A 306 2.33 7.12 -4.26
CA GLN A 306 2.07 7.35 -2.84
C GLN A 306 2.70 6.26 -1.96
N THR A 307 2.56 4.98 -2.34
CA THR A 307 3.21 3.85 -1.65
C THR A 307 4.74 3.98 -1.69
N LEU A 308 5.30 4.34 -2.85
CA LEU A 308 6.74 4.64 -2.97
C LEU A 308 7.12 5.86 -2.13
N ARG A 309 6.30 6.91 -2.10
CA ARG A 309 6.57 8.10 -1.28
C ARG A 309 6.54 7.77 0.21
N GLU A 310 5.69 6.87 0.68
CA GLU A 310 5.67 6.41 2.08
C GLU A 310 6.89 5.55 2.42
N ILE A 311 7.32 4.67 1.50
CA ILE A 311 8.59 3.91 1.65
C ILE A 311 9.78 4.89 1.67
N CYS A 312 9.80 5.86 0.76
CA CYS A 312 10.83 6.87 0.68
C CYS A 312 10.80 7.84 1.86
N GLN A 313 9.64 8.20 2.41
CA GLN A 313 9.53 9.07 3.60
C GLN A 313 10.12 8.43 4.86
N GLY A 314 10.15 7.10 4.96
CA GLY A 314 10.97 6.41 5.97
C GLY A 314 12.47 6.63 5.79
N VAL A 315 12.91 6.85 4.54
CA VAL A 315 14.29 7.06 4.09
C VAL A 315 14.67 8.55 4.02
N VAL A 316 13.70 9.49 4.02
CA VAL A 316 13.98 10.93 3.98
C VAL A 316 14.62 11.33 5.30
N ILE A 317 15.95 11.40 5.26
CA ILE A 317 16.78 12.15 6.21
C ILE A 317 16.33 13.61 6.06
N GLN A 318 15.34 14.03 6.85
CA GLN A 318 15.06 15.46 7.01
C GLN A 318 16.32 16.07 7.61
N GLU A 319 17.00 16.90 6.81
CA GLU A 319 18.16 17.71 7.21
C GLU A 319 17.86 18.61 8.41
#